data_AF-A0A9D6YYH3-F1
#
_entry.id   AF-A0A9D6YYH3-F1
#
_cell.length_a   1.000
_cell.length_b   1.000
_cell.length_c   1.000
_cell.angle_alpha   90.00
_cell.angle_beta   90.00
_cell.angle_gamma   90.00
#
_symmetry.space_group_name_H-M   'P 1'
#
loop_
_entity.id
_entity.type
_entity.pdbx_description
1 polymer ?
#
loop_
_entity_poly.entity_id
_entity_poly.type
_entity_poly.pdbx_seq_one_letter_code
_entity_poly.pdbx_strand_id
1 'polypeptide(L)' 'AKGSAEPNKNKVGKITMKQVEEIAKIKMPDLNSFDIESAVAQVKGACVSMGVEVIQ' A
#
# COMPACT_ATOMS: atom_id res chain seq x y z
N ALA A 1 10.78 -4.89 -10.69
CA ALA A 1 11.25 -3.66 -10.03
C ALA A 1 11.86 -4.03 -8.68
N LYS A 2 13.03 -3.51 -8.30
CA LYS A 2 13.63 -3.75 -6.98
C LYS A 2 12.97 -2.80 -5.97
N GLY A 3 12.46 -3.33 -4.85
CA GLY A 3 11.96 -2.52 -3.73
C GLY A 3 13.08 -1.74 -3.06
N SER A 4 12.74 -0.80 -2.17
CA SER A 4 13.75 -0.02 -1.45
C SER A 4 14.68 -0.93 -0.65
N ALA A 5 15.99 -0.73 -0.76
CA ALA A 5 17.00 -1.44 0.02
C ALA A 5 17.00 -1.01 1.50
N GLU A 6 16.51 0.19 1.79
CA GLU A 6 16.32 0.74 3.14
C GLU A 6 14.97 1.46 3.19
N PRO A 7 13.84 0.74 3.30
CA PRO A 7 12.49 1.29 3.14
C PRO A 7 12.15 2.42 4.12
N ASN A 8 12.77 2.43 5.31
CA ASN A 8 12.57 3.47 6.32
C ASN A 8 13.44 4.73 6.11
N LYS A 9 14.46 4.68 5.25
CA LYS A 9 15.36 5.82 4.96
C LYS A 9 15.20 6.36 3.55
N ASN A 10 15.07 5.47 2.57
CA ASN A 10 14.98 5.81 1.17
C ASN A 10 13.58 5.48 0.67
N LYS A 11 12.73 6.50 0.53
CA LYS A 11 11.41 6.32 -0.08
C LYS A 11 11.55 6.26 -1.59
N VAL A 12 11.04 5.18 -2.19
CA VAL A 12 11.18 4.87 -3.63
C VAL A 12 9.97 5.29 -4.47
N GLY A 13 8.93 5.85 -3.84
CA GLY A 13 7.75 6.36 -4.53
C GLY A 13 6.74 6.98 -3.58
N LYS A 14 5.72 7.64 -4.14
CA LYS A 14 4.59 8.21 -3.41
C LYS A 14 3.29 7.69 -4.01
N ILE A 15 2.30 7.41 -3.17
CA ILE A 15 0.96 6.99 -3.56
C ILE A 15 -0.07 7.73 -2.72
N THR A 16 -1.18 8.14 -3.33
CA THR A 16 -2.27 8.82 -2.60
C THR A 16 -3.19 7.83 -1.91
N MET A 17 -3.90 8.26 -0.86
CA MET A 17 -4.88 7.39 -0.20
C MET A 17 -5.99 6.91 -1.15
N LYS A 18 -6.42 7.75 -2.09
CA LYS A 18 -7.40 7.35 -3.11
C LYS A 18 -6.91 6.18 -3.98
N GLN A 19 -5.63 6.21 -4.35
CA GLN A 19 -5.03 5.12 -5.12
C GLN A 19 -4.88 3.85 -4.28
N VAL A 20 -4.58 3.97 -2.99
CA VAL A 20 -4.56 2.82 -2.06
C VAL A 20 -5.95 2.19 -1.96
N GLU A 21 -7.01 3.00 -1.87
CA GLU A 21 -8.39 2.50 -1.87
C GLU A 21 -8.78 1.80 -3.18
N GLU A 22 -8.42 2.36 -4.34
CA GLU A 22 -8.67 1.70 -5.63
C GLU A 22 -7.91 0.37 -5.74
N ILE A 23 -6.63 0.33 -5.34
CA ILE A 23 -5.84 -0.90 -5.32
C ILE A 23 -6.47 -1.92 -4.38
N ALA A 24 -6.92 -1.50 -3.19
CA ALA A 24 -7.59 -2.36 -2.24
C ALA A 24 -8.90 -2.93 -2.80
N LYS A 25 -9.71 -2.12 -3.53
CA LYS A 25 -10.94 -2.60 -4.20
C LYS A 25 -10.65 -3.63 -5.28
N ILE A 26 -9.64 -3.37 -6.12
CA ILE A 26 -9.24 -4.28 -7.19
C ILE A 26 -8.68 -5.59 -6.62
N LYS A 27 -7.92 -5.50 -5.52
CA LYS A 27 -7.27 -6.64 -4.87
C LYS A 27 -8.17 -7.36 -3.86
N MET A 28 -9.30 -6.77 -3.47
CA MET A 28 -10.27 -7.33 -2.50
C MET A 28 -10.60 -8.81 -2.72
N PRO A 29 -10.89 -9.31 -3.94
CA PRO A 29 -11.15 -10.74 -4.13
C PRO A 29 -9.94 -11.65 -3.81
N ASP A 30 -8.72 -11.11 -3.84
CA ASP A 30 -7.48 -11.84 -3.50
C ASP A 30 -7.07 -11.66 -2.03
N LEU A 31 -7.69 -10.74 -1.30
CA LEU A 31 -7.36 -10.41 0.08
C LEU A 31 -8.32 -11.13 1.04
N ASN A 32 -7.78 -11.64 2.14
CA ASN A 32 -8.59 -12.21 3.21
C ASN A 32 -9.15 -11.12 4.15
N SER A 33 -9.71 -10.04 3.57
CA SER A 33 -10.28 -8.91 4.31
C SER A 33 -11.79 -8.98 4.23
N PHE A 34 -12.47 -8.74 5.36
CA PHE A 34 -13.94 -8.68 5.41
C PHE A 34 -14.47 -7.30 5.01
N ASP A 35 -13.69 -6.25 5.27
CA ASP A 35 -14.06 -4.85 5.03
C ASP A 35 -13.02 -4.14 4.17
N ILE A 36 -13.47 -3.13 3.42
CA ILE A 36 -12.59 -2.34 2.55
C ILE A 36 -11.52 -1.59 3.34
N GLU A 37 -11.83 -1.13 4.55
CA GLU A 37 -10.88 -0.47 5.44
C GLU A 37 -9.74 -1.40 5.86
N SER A 38 -10.07 -2.68 6.11
CA SER A 38 -9.07 -3.70 6.43
C SER A 38 -8.18 -4.00 5.24
N ALA A 39 -8.75 -4.06 4.03
CA ALA A 39 -7.99 -4.22 2.79
C ALA A 39 -7.06 -3.02 2.53
N VAL A 40 -7.55 -1.80 2.75
CA VAL A 40 -6.75 -0.56 2.66
C VAL A 40 -5.58 -0.59 3.64
N ALA A 41 -5.81 -1.04 4.88
CA ALA A 41 -4.75 -1.17 5.88
C ALA A 41 -3.66 -2.18 5.46
N GLN A 42 -4.05 -3.31 4.85
CA GLN A 42 -3.10 -4.29 4.32
C GLN A 42 -2.26 -3.71 3.18
N VAL A 43 -2.89 -3.06 2.20
CA VAL A 43 -2.19 -2.43 1.07
C VAL A 43 -1.27 -1.31 1.56
N LYS A 44 -1.72 -0.48 2.50
CA LYS A 44 -0.91 0.57 3.13
C LYS A 44 0.33 -0.01 3.80
N GLY A 45 0.19 -1.10 4.57
CA GLY A 45 1.31 -1.78 5.22
C GLY A 45 2.34 -2.31 4.23
N ALA A 46 1.88 -2.86 3.10
CA ALA A 46 2.74 -3.30 2.02
C ALA A 46 3.49 -2.12 1.37
N CYS A 47 2.82 -1.00 1.10
CA CYS A 47 3.45 0.22 0.58
C CYS A 47 4.59 0.70 1.49
N VAL A 48 4.35 0.81 2.80
CA VAL A 48 5.37 1.25 3.77
C VAL A 48 6.56 0.28 3.79
N SER A 49 6.31 -1.03 3.79
CA SER A 49 7.36 -2.05 3.81
C SER A 49 8.23 -2.04 2.54
N MET A 50 7.66 -1.61 1.41
CA MET A 50 8.39 -1.42 0.16
C MET A 50 9.13 -0.07 0.08
N GLY A 51 8.94 0.82 1.04
CA GLY A 51 9.48 2.18 1.04
C GLY A 51 8.67 3.16 0.20
N VAL A 52 7.37 2.93 0.02
CA VAL A 52 6.46 3.85 -0.66
C VAL A 52 5.75 4.72 0.37
N GLU A 53 5.82 6.03 0.17
CA GLU A 53 5.11 7.00 1.00
C GLU A 53 3.63 7.06 0.65
N VAL A 54 2.76 6.93 1.64
CA VAL A 54 1.34 7.19 1.46
C VAL A 54 1.06 8.64 1.81
N ILE A 55 0.77 9.44 0.80
CA ILE A 55 0.36 10.83 0.91
C ILE A 55 -1.16 10.93 0.90
N GLN A 56 -1.70 12.00 1.51
CA GLN A 56 -3.15 12.21 1.57
C GLN A 56 -3.71 12.64 0.21
#